data_AF-A0A9R1E4D9-F1
#
_entry.id   AF-A0A9R1E4D9-F1
#
_cell.length_a   1.000
_cell.length_b   1.000
_cell.length_c   1.000
_cell.angle_alpha   90.00
_cell.angle_beta   90.00
_cell.angle_gamma   90.00
#
_symmetry.space_group_name_H-M   'P 1'
#
loop_
_entity.id
_entity.type
_entity.pdbx_description
1 polymer ?
#
loop_
_entity_poly.entity_id
_entity_poly.type
_entity_poly.pdbx_seq_one_letter_code
_entity_poly.pdbx_strand_id
1 'polypeptide(L)'
;MHDTGLSARTAGASSSSPATNAGDDVDESKTRKAQPAFVAAAYARLHSPYYAAASLLLLALAAAAFLAGRAFPRTDCPPLRLDARFLSLPDAAAASDFGSLGVPSCRSKTGRTVEWTSKDLLNGLEEFVPIYQTRPIKNNMHGMRFDHSFGLWFMARWLKPNLMIESGAFKGHSTWVLRQAMPNTRIISLTPRHPEKYLKKGPAYVDGNCTYLAGKDFIDFGSVDWEKLLRKHGISDPSKVLVFFDDHQSELKRLKQAHKAGFRHLIFEDNYDTGTGDHYSLRQICDQSHIRGGGHSCFWDSDEARLRSERMKFWGKAVDIDELCGKDDAWWGVRGYMRDNFNHSNEAISHKEHFQNSRLVESVLDLYWELPPVAGPSLTHQTRYDPARASDPIIEDGRHGLFQRIGLSRLDASVFNGYTQMAYVQISGTMLRREDD
;
A
#
# COMPACT_ATOMS: atom_id res chain seq x y z
N MET A 1 66.59 -1.03 43.24
CA MET A 1 67.49 0.03 42.75
C MET A 1 66.63 1.04 42.01
N HIS A 2 66.44 2.20 42.68
CA HIS A 2 65.95 3.52 42.23
C HIS A 2 64.90 3.55 41.12
N ASP A 3 63.62 3.88 41.35
CA ASP A 3 62.97 4.83 42.27
C ASP A 3 63.31 6.30 42.00
N THR A 4 62.31 7.05 41.52
CA THR A 4 61.90 8.42 41.89
C THR A 4 60.87 8.89 40.84
N GLY A 5 59.67 9.37 41.15
CA GLY A 5 59.06 9.65 42.44
C GLY A 5 58.22 10.94 42.34
N LEU A 6 56.94 10.82 42.74
CA LEU A 6 56.14 11.79 43.51
C LEU A 6 55.74 13.12 42.79
N SER A 7 54.61 13.77 43.06
CA SER A 7 53.88 13.83 44.32
C SER A 7 52.45 14.37 44.14
N ALA A 8 51.56 13.91 45.03
CA ALA A 8 50.27 14.51 45.36
C ALA A 8 50.41 15.48 46.55
N ARG A 9 49.50 16.46 46.67
CA ARG A 9 49.04 17.09 47.93
C ARG A 9 47.55 17.44 47.77
N THR A 10 46.56 16.82 48.43
CA THR A 10 46.04 16.96 49.83
C THR A 10 45.80 18.40 50.29
N ALA A 11 44.52 18.81 50.46
CA ALA A 11 43.73 18.89 51.71
C ALA A 11 43.68 20.36 52.22
N GLY A 12 42.62 20.94 52.81
CA GLY A 12 41.27 20.55 53.19
C GLY A 12 40.62 21.69 54.02
N ALA A 13 39.28 21.60 54.23
CA ALA A 13 38.46 22.20 55.31
C ALA A 13 38.31 23.75 55.35
N SER A 14 37.23 24.40 55.83
CA SER A 14 36.15 24.01 56.76
C SER A 14 34.96 24.99 56.77
N SER A 15 33.78 24.46 57.18
CA SER A 15 32.67 25.04 58.00
C SER A 15 31.85 26.23 57.44
N SER A 16 30.51 26.30 57.56
CA SER A 16 29.64 25.88 58.67
C SER A 16 28.15 25.74 58.29
N SER A 17 27.50 24.66 58.74
CA SER A 17 26.04 24.51 59.02
C SER A 17 25.70 25.15 60.40
N PRO A 18 24.51 25.03 61.09
CA PRO A 18 23.38 24.10 60.94
C PRO A 18 21.93 24.64 61.19
N ALA A 19 20.89 23.95 60.70
CA ALA A 19 19.83 23.15 61.38
C ALA A 19 19.05 23.84 62.53
N THR A 20 17.70 23.83 62.53
CA THR A 20 16.77 22.85 63.15
C THR A 20 15.35 23.50 63.12
N ASN A 21 14.16 22.89 63.24
CA ASN A 21 13.67 21.76 64.02
C ASN A 21 12.26 21.31 63.54
N ALA A 22 11.86 20.12 63.96
CA ALA A 22 10.60 19.41 63.73
C ALA A 22 9.43 19.83 64.67
N GLY A 23 8.21 19.34 64.40
CA GLY A 23 7.11 19.27 65.39
C GLY A 23 5.71 19.04 64.80
N ASP A 24 5.06 17.97 65.24
CA ASP A 24 3.73 17.42 64.89
C ASP A 24 2.49 18.27 65.28
N ASP A 25 1.33 18.00 64.67
CA ASP A 25 0.06 17.53 65.30
C ASP A 25 -1.28 17.93 64.57
N VAL A 26 -2.08 16.90 64.25
CA VAL A 26 -3.53 16.66 64.58
C VAL A 26 -4.68 17.54 64.00
N ASP A 27 -5.51 16.85 63.18
CA ASP A 27 -7.01 16.76 63.14
C ASP A 27 -7.94 17.94 62.74
N GLU A 28 -8.87 17.64 61.81
CA GLU A 28 -10.34 17.65 61.98
C GLU A 28 -11.13 17.98 60.68
N SER A 29 -12.08 17.09 60.38
CA SER A 29 -13.09 17.17 59.32
C SER A 29 -14.07 18.35 59.44
N LYS A 30 -14.57 18.87 58.30
CA LYS A 30 -15.92 19.48 58.20
C LYS A 30 -16.43 19.60 56.76
N THR A 31 -17.46 18.79 56.47
CA THR A 31 -18.40 18.88 55.34
C THR A 31 -19.03 20.26 55.20
N ARG A 32 -19.07 20.83 53.99
CA ARG A 32 -19.86 22.03 53.67
C ARG A 32 -20.95 21.73 52.63
N LYS A 33 -22.19 21.97 53.06
CA LYS A 33 -23.46 21.81 52.34
C LYS A 33 -23.55 22.69 51.10
N ALA A 34 -24.18 22.17 50.04
CA ALA A 34 -24.61 22.93 48.87
C ALA A 34 -25.69 23.96 49.26
N GLN A 35 -25.54 25.20 48.80
CA GLN A 35 -26.52 26.27 48.99
C GLN A 35 -27.56 26.32 47.85
N PRO A 36 -28.86 26.51 48.14
CA PRO A 36 -29.97 26.38 47.19
C PRO A 36 -30.24 27.67 46.39
N ALA A 37 -29.20 28.34 45.91
CA ALA A 37 -29.34 29.59 45.16
C ALA A 37 -29.21 29.43 43.64
N PHE A 38 -28.76 28.27 43.14
CA PHE A 38 -28.49 28.07 41.70
C PHE A 38 -29.66 27.50 40.90
N VAL A 39 -30.74 27.05 41.56
CA VAL A 39 -31.89 26.42 40.88
C VAL A 39 -32.98 27.44 40.49
N ALA A 40 -33.01 28.62 41.14
CA ALA A 40 -34.01 29.65 40.83
C ALA A 40 -33.70 30.45 39.54
N ALA A 41 -32.44 30.47 39.08
CA ALA A 41 -32.04 31.18 37.86
C ALA A 41 -32.33 30.39 36.56
N ALA A 42 -32.53 29.07 36.65
CA ALA A 42 -32.83 28.21 35.50
C ALA A 42 -34.32 28.23 35.10
N TYR A 43 -35.22 28.47 36.05
CA TYR A 43 -36.67 28.48 35.80
C TYR A 43 -37.20 29.78 35.16
N ALA A 44 -36.49 30.90 35.33
CA ALA A 44 -36.90 32.20 34.78
C ALA A 44 -36.52 32.42 33.29
N ARG A 45 -35.73 31.51 32.68
CA ARG A 45 -35.32 31.62 31.27
C ARG A 45 -36.22 30.86 30.28
N LEU A 46 -37.20 30.07 30.74
CA LEU A 46 -38.10 29.32 29.86
C LEU A 46 -39.42 30.03 29.50
N HIS A 47 -39.72 31.18 30.08
CA HIS A 47 -40.96 31.92 29.79
C HIS A 47 -40.69 33.35 29.32
N SER A 48 -39.93 33.45 28.23
CA SER A 48 -39.76 34.69 27.50
C SER A 48 -40.71 34.71 26.28
N PRO A 49 -41.57 35.73 26.11
CA PRO A 49 -42.60 35.79 25.05
C PRO A 49 -42.05 35.77 23.63
N TYR A 50 -40.73 35.90 23.47
CA TYR A 50 -40.03 35.89 22.19
C TYR A 50 -39.94 34.49 21.55
N TYR A 51 -39.93 33.40 22.33
CA TYR A 51 -39.83 32.03 21.78
C TYR A 51 -41.14 31.54 21.14
N ALA A 52 -42.29 31.97 21.69
CA ALA A 52 -43.60 31.66 21.11
C ALA A 52 -43.81 32.39 19.78
N ALA A 53 -43.38 33.65 19.67
CA ALA A 53 -43.45 34.44 18.44
C ALA A 53 -42.54 33.88 17.34
N ALA A 54 -41.32 33.45 17.67
CA ALA A 54 -40.39 32.85 16.71
C ALA A 54 -40.90 31.51 16.14
N SER A 55 -41.57 30.71 16.97
CA SER A 55 -42.12 29.41 16.56
C SER A 55 -43.32 29.57 15.62
N LEU A 56 -44.16 30.59 15.84
CA LEU A 56 -45.28 30.94 14.95
C LEU A 56 -44.81 31.47 13.59
N LEU A 57 -43.71 32.23 13.56
CA LEU A 57 -43.13 32.75 12.31
C LEU A 57 -42.58 31.62 11.41
N LEU A 58 -41.91 30.63 12.01
CA LEU A 58 -41.38 29.45 11.31
C LEU A 58 -42.49 28.57 10.72
N LEU A 59 -43.60 28.39 11.45
CA LEU A 59 -44.77 27.66 10.95
C LEU A 59 -45.46 28.38 9.79
N ALA A 60 -45.53 29.71 9.83
CA ALA A 60 -46.09 30.51 8.73
C ALA A 60 -45.23 30.43 7.45
N LEU A 61 -43.90 30.45 7.59
CA LEU A 61 -42.97 30.30 6.45
C LEU A 61 -43.04 28.90 5.82
N ALA A 62 -43.17 27.85 6.63
CA ALA A 62 -43.35 26.48 6.14
C ALA A 62 -44.67 26.31 5.38
N ALA A 63 -45.75 26.91 5.87
CA ALA A 63 -47.06 26.90 5.20
C ALA A 63 -47.03 27.66 3.86
N ALA A 64 -46.34 28.80 3.80
CA ALA A 64 -46.19 29.58 2.57
C ALA A 64 -45.37 28.82 1.50
N ALA A 65 -44.28 28.15 1.89
CA ALA A 65 -43.49 27.32 0.98
C ALA A 65 -44.27 26.12 0.44
N PHE A 66 -45.10 25.48 1.28
CA PHE A 66 -45.93 24.35 0.88
C PHE A 66 -47.05 24.75 -0.09
N LEU A 67 -47.61 25.96 0.07
CA LEU A 67 -48.62 26.50 -0.83
C LEU A 67 -48.02 27.00 -2.16
N ALA A 68 -46.82 27.60 -2.13
CA ALA A 68 -46.10 28.01 -3.34
C ALA A 68 -45.67 26.83 -4.22
N GLY A 69 -45.33 25.68 -3.60
CA GLY A 69 -44.97 24.45 -4.31
C GLY A 69 -46.12 23.77 -5.07
N ARG A 70 -47.38 24.18 -4.83
CA ARG A 70 -48.57 23.62 -5.51
C ARG A 70 -49.13 24.49 -6.62
N ALA A 71 -48.55 25.66 -6.91
CA ALA A 71 -49.15 26.67 -7.79
C ALA A 71 -48.49 26.86 -9.17
N PHE A 72 -47.59 25.97 -9.63
CA PHE A 72 -47.00 26.09 -10.97
C PHE A 72 -47.27 24.86 -11.86
N PRO A 73 -48.03 25.00 -12.96
CA PRO A 73 -48.17 23.96 -13.98
C PRO A 73 -46.85 23.80 -14.76
N ARG A 74 -46.42 22.55 -14.99
CA ARG A 74 -45.36 22.22 -15.94
C ARG A 74 -45.78 22.67 -17.34
N THR A 75 -45.01 23.58 -17.93
CA THR A 75 -45.08 23.92 -19.36
C THR A 75 -43.90 23.28 -20.07
N ASP A 76 -44.20 22.39 -21.00
CA ASP A 76 -43.25 21.78 -21.92
C ASP A 76 -42.78 22.82 -22.96
N CYS A 77 -41.46 23.04 -23.04
CA CYS A 77 -40.82 23.62 -24.21
C CYS A 77 -39.43 22.98 -24.38
N PRO A 78 -39.07 22.49 -25.58
CA PRO A 78 -37.80 21.80 -25.80
C PRO A 78 -36.70 22.82 -26.09
N PRO A 79 -35.51 22.75 -25.47
CA PRO A 79 -34.37 23.53 -25.93
C PRO A 79 -33.52 22.72 -26.92
N LEU A 80 -32.87 23.49 -27.79
CA LEU A 80 -32.03 23.08 -28.92
C LEU A 80 -31.00 22.00 -28.58
N ARG A 81 -30.83 21.06 -29.51
CA ARG A 81 -29.68 20.14 -29.54
C ARG A 81 -28.38 20.90 -29.77
N LEU A 82 -27.59 21.05 -28.71
CA LEU A 82 -26.14 21.03 -28.80
C LEU A 82 -25.66 19.74 -28.12
N ASP A 83 -24.95 18.90 -28.87
CA ASP A 83 -24.38 17.63 -28.40
C ASP A 83 -23.33 17.87 -27.29
N ALA A 84 -23.78 17.85 -26.04
CA ALA A 84 -22.95 17.77 -24.85
C ALA A 84 -23.12 16.39 -24.21
N ARG A 85 -22.55 15.35 -24.83
CA ARG A 85 -22.44 14.01 -24.23
C ARG A 85 -21.33 13.94 -23.16
N PHE A 86 -21.29 14.86 -22.21
CA PHE A 86 -20.33 14.72 -21.10
C PHE A 86 -20.76 15.26 -19.73
N LEU A 87 -21.94 15.84 -19.56
CA LEU A 87 -22.36 16.33 -18.25
C LEU A 87 -23.83 16.06 -17.98
N SER A 88 -24.14 14.81 -17.60
CA SER A 88 -25.38 14.47 -16.90
C SER A 88 -25.24 13.12 -16.19
N LEU A 89 -24.87 13.16 -14.92
CA LEU A 89 -25.25 12.15 -13.94
C LEU A 89 -25.79 12.89 -12.70
N PRO A 90 -27.12 13.00 -12.54
CA PRO A 90 -27.72 13.28 -11.25
C PRO A 90 -27.75 11.97 -10.47
N ASP A 91 -26.62 11.61 -9.85
CA ASP A 91 -26.47 10.62 -8.76
C ASP A 91 -25.00 10.64 -8.26
N ALA A 92 -24.51 11.82 -7.86
CA ALA A 92 -23.17 12.01 -7.28
C ALA A 92 -23.10 11.58 -5.80
N ALA A 93 -23.90 10.60 -5.37
CA ALA A 93 -23.99 10.08 -4.01
C ALA A 93 -23.79 8.56 -3.96
N ALA A 94 -22.80 8.06 -4.72
CA ALA A 94 -21.97 6.89 -4.42
C ALA A 94 -20.83 6.81 -5.46
N ALA A 95 -20.08 7.90 -5.63
CA ALA A 95 -18.79 7.77 -6.31
C ALA A 95 -17.89 6.95 -5.37
N SER A 96 -17.46 5.76 -5.81
CA SER A 96 -16.48 4.98 -5.06
C SER A 96 -15.28 5.86 -4.75
N ASP A 97 -14.82 5.87 -3.50
CA ASP A 97 -13.55 6.52 -3.14
C ASP A 97 -12.39 5.93 -3.96
N PHE A 98 -12.59 4.73 -4.53
CA PHE A 98 -11.62 4.00 -5.33
C PHE A 98 -11.57 4.44 -6.78
N GLY A 99 -10.35 4.61 -7.30
CA GLY A 99 -10.11 5.00 -8.69
C GLY A 99 -10.61 6.41 -9.05
N SER A 100 -10.97 7.24 -8.08
CA SER A 100 -11.46 8.62 -8.31
C SER A 100 -10.38 9.55 -8.90
N LEU A 101 -9.10 9.31 -8.60
CA LEU A 101 -7.94 9.93 -9.27
C LEU A 101 -7.44 9.09 -10.45
N GLY A 102 -8.14 8.02 -10.79
CA GLY A 102 -7.73 7.02 -11.76
C GLY A 102 -6.67 6.06 -11.22
N VAL A 103 -6.65 4.87 -11.81
CA VAL A 103 -5.64 3.83 -11.51
C VAL A 103 -4.84 3.58 -12.79
N PRO A 104 -3.59 4.06 -12.88
CA PRO A 104 -2.75 3.75 -14.03
C PRO A 104 -2.54 2.23 -14.12
N SER A 105 -2.44 1.73 -15.34
CA SER A 105 -2.19 0.31 -15.59
C SER A 105 -1.35 0.13 -16.85
N CYS A 106 -0.46 -0.85 -16.84
CA CYS A 106 0.29 -1.19 -18.04
C CYS A 106 -0.64 -1.84 -19.07
N ARG A 107 -0.60 -1.34 -20.31
CA ARG A 107 -1.31 -1.95 -21.42
C ARG A 107 -0.61 -3.26 -21.81
N SER A 108 -1.35 -4.37 -21.78
CA SER A 108 -0.89 -5.63 -22.38
C SER A 108 -1.08 -5.62 -23.89
N LYS A 109 -0.22 -6.35 -24.62
CA LYS A 109 -0.24 -6.43 -26.09
C LYS A 109 -1.59 -6.81 -26.67
N THR A 110 -2.25 -7.77 -26.03
CA THR A 110 -3.48 -8.40 -26.53
C THR A 110 -4.71 -7.97 -25.73
N GLY A 111 -4.57 -7.08 -24.75
CA GLY A 111 -5.65 -6.73 -23.82
C GLY A 111 -6.10 -7.93 -22.95
N ARG A 112 -5.30 -8.99 -22.85
CA ARG A 112 -5.64 -10.17 -22.05
C ARG A 112 -5.62 -9.80 -20.57
N THR A 113 -6.62 -10.30 -19.85
CA THR A 113 -6.72 -10.19 -18.39
C THR A 113 -6.51 -11.55 -17.74
N VAL A 114 -6.43 -11.56 -16.41
CA VAL A 114 -6.39 -12.79 -15.61
C VAL A 114 -7.65 -13.63 -15.79
N GLU A 115 -7.51 -14.94 -15.53
CA GLU A 115 -8.58 -15.92 -15.68
C GLU A 115 -9.39 -16.12 -14.38
N TRP A 116 -8.80 -15.79 -13.24
CA TRP A 116 -9.49 -15.87 -11.95
C TRP A 116 -10.50 -14.74 -11.78
N THR A 117 -11.57 -15.04 -11.05
CA THR A 117 -12.67 -14.13 -10.76
C THR A 117 -12.64 -13.67 -9.30
N SER A 118 -13.48 -12.67 -8.95
CA SER A 118 -13.67 -12.28 -7.55
C SER A 118 -14.14 -13.44 -6.67
N LYS A 119 -14.89 -14.41 -7.23
CA LYS A 119 -15.29 -15.62 -6.52
C LYS A 119 -14.10 -16.51 -6.18
N ASP A 120 -13.15 -16.66 -7.10
CA ASP A 120 -11.94 -17.44 -6.86
C ASP A 120 -11.07 -16.79 -5.79
N LEU A 121 -10.96 -15.46 -5.80
CA LEU A 121 -10.27 -14.70 -4.76
C LEU A 121 -10.93 -14.89 -3.39
N LEU A 122 -12.27 -14.83 -3.31
CA LEU A 122 -13.01 -15.08 -2.06
C LEU A 122 -12.78 -16.50 -1.53
N ASN A 123 -12.84 -17.51 -2.40
CA ASN A 123 -12.53 -18.90 -2.01
C ASN A 123 -11.09 -19.04 -1.53
N GLY A 124 -10.15 -18.36 -2.21
CA GLY A 124 -8.75 -18.32 -1.79
C GLY A 124 -8.58 -17.68 -0.42
N LEU A 125 -9.33 -16.62 -0.10
CA LEU A 125 -9.29 -15.99 1.23
C LEU A 125 -9.79 -16.95 2.32
N GLU A 126 -10.87 -17.69 2.06
CA GLU A 126 -11.40 -18.69 2.99
C GLU A 126 -10.37 -19.77 3.32
N GLU A 127 -9.56 -20.20 2.34
CA GLU A 127 -8.46 -21.15 2.54
C GLU A 127 -7.25 -20.50 3.23
N PHE A 128 -6.89 -19.27 2.85
CA PHE A 128 -5.63 -18.64 3.28
C PHE A 128 -5.67 -18.04 4.67
N VAL A 129 -6.80 -17.51 5.14
CA VAL A 129 -6.93 -16.90 6.47
C VAL A 129 -6.43 -17.81 7.60
N PRO A 130 -6.87 -19.08 7.72
CA PRO A 130 -6.36 -19.98 8.75
C PRO A 130 -4.87 -20.29 8.58
N ILE A 131 -4.37 -20.38 7.33
CA ILE A 131 -2.94 -20.56 7.05
C ILE A 131 -2.14 -19.37 7.60
N TYR A 132 -2.53 -18.15 7.28
CA TYR A 132 -1.85 -16.92 7.72
C TYR A 132 -1.80 -16.77 9.25
N GLN A 133 -2.77 -17.32 9.97
CA GLN A 133 -2.76 -17.35 11.43
C GLN A 133 -1.62 -18.21 11.99
N THR A 134 -1.17 -19.24 11.26
CA THR A 134 -0.06 -20.11 11.67
C THR A 134 1.33 -19.54 11.38
N ARG A 135 1.43 -18.38 10.71
CA ARG A 135 2.70 -17.79 10.29
C ARG A 135 3.73 -17.72 11.44
N PRO A 136 5.01 -18.02 11.18
CA PRO A 136 6.07 -17.99 12.20
C PRO A 136 6.41 -16.55 12.61
N ILE A 137 6.26 -15.59 11.71
CA ILE A 137 6.58 -14.18 11.93
C ILE A 137 5.28 -13.41 12.16
N LYS A 138 4.89 -13.24 13.44
CA LYS A 138 3.62 -12.54 13.78
C LYS A 138 3.68 -11.05 13.43
N ASN A 139 4.79 -10.41 13.73
CA ASN A 139 5.06 -9.01 13.40
C ASN A 139 6.10 -8.94 12.27
N ASN A 140 5.63 -8.83 11.03
CA ASN A 140 6.47 -8.68 9.85
C ASN A 140 6.67 -7.21 9.46
N MET A 141 6.95 -6.34 10.44
CA MET A 141 7.31 -4.94 10.16
C MET A 141 8.50 -4.89 9.18
N HIS A 142 8.37 -4.04 8.15
CA HIS A 142 9.25 -3.89 6.98
C HIS A 142 9.19 -5.00 5.92
N GLY A 143 8.29 -5.97 6.04
CA GLY A 143 8.01 -6.91 4.95
C GLY A 143 6.53 -6.95 4.63
N MET A 144 6.17 -7.84 3.69
CA MET A 144 4.79 -8.05 3.30
C MET A 144 3.88 -8.40 4.49
N ARG A 145 2.64 -7.88 4.45
CA ARG A 145 1.59 -8.21 5.42
C ARG A 145 0.46 -8.99 4.74
N PHE A 146 -0.76 -8.93 5.27
CA PHE A 146 -1.83 -9.88 4.90
C PHE A 146 -2.13 -9.86 3.41
N ASP A 147 -2.42 -8.68 2.85
CA ASP A 147 -2.86 -8.52 1.46
C ASP A 147 -1.85 -9.14 0.49
N HIS A 148 -0.59 -8.75 0.60
CA HIS A 148 0.49 -9.25 -0.26
C HIS A 148 0.81 -10.74 -0.01
N SER A 149 0.72 -11.20 1.24
CA SER A 149 0.88 -12.62 1.55
C SER A 149 -0.22 -13.45 0.89
N PHE A 150 -1.46 -12.95 0.89
CA PHE A 150 -2.58 -13.58 0.21
C PHE A 150 -2.36 -13.59 -1.30
N GLY A 151 -2.00 -12.45 -1.91
CA GLY A 151 -1.75 -12.38 -3.35
C GLY A 151 -0.66 -13.35 -3.80
N LEU A 152 0.49 -13.35 -3.13
CA LEU A 152 1.59 -14.26 -3.45
C LEU A 152 1.17 -15.73 -3.32
N TRP A 153 0.47 -16.08 -2.23
CA TRP A 153 -0.05 -17.42 -2.02
C TRP A 153 -1.03 -17.83 -3.13
N PHE A 154 -2.01 -16.96 -3.43
CA PHE A 154 -3.06 -17.22 -4.39
C PHE A 154 -2.49 -17.43 -5.79
N MET A 155 -1.59 -16.55 -6.24
CA MET A 155 -0.96 -16.65 -7.56
C MET A 155 -0.09 -17.91 -7.68
N ALA A 156 0.68 -18.27 -6.65
CA ALA A 156 1.45 -19.50 -6.64
C ALA A 156 0.54 -20.75 -6.71
N ARG A 157 -0.59 -20.76 -5.97
CA ARG A 157 -1.60 -21.83 -6.02
C ARG A 157 -2.29 -21.93 -7.38
N TRP A 158 -2.57 -20.79 -8.00
CA TRP A 158 -3.22 -20.73 -9.30
C TRP A 158 -2.31 -21.22 -10.43
N LEU A 159 -1.08 -20.68 -10.48
CA LEU A 159 -0.12 -20.95 -11.55
C LEU A 159 0.51 -22.33 -11.46
N LYS A 160 0.63 -22.90 -10.26
CA LYS A 160 1.24 -24.23 -9.99
C LYS A 160 2.60 -24.39 -10.68
N PRO A 161 3.58 -23.50 -10.41
CA PRO A 161 4.86 -23.52 -11.10
C PRO A 161 5.68 -24.77 -10.75
N ASN A 162 6.61 -25.14 -11.63
CA ASN A 162 7.51 -26.27 -11.40
C ASN A 162 8.67 -25.90 -10.44
N LEU A 163 8.95 -24.61 -10.32
CA LEU A 163 9.97 -24.01 -9.46
C LEU A 163 9.52 -22.59 -9.11
N MET A 164 9.80 -22.17 -7.88
CA MET A 164 9.59 -20.79 -7.44
C MET A 164 10.94 -20.14 -7.14
N ILE A 165 11.14 -18.92 -7.62
CA ILE A 165 12.31 -18.10 -7.35
C ILE A 165 11.84 -16.87 -6.58
N GLU A 166 12.57 -16.51 -5.54
CA GLU A 166 12.35 -15.30 -4.76
C GLU A 166 13.65 -14.49 -4.74
N SER A 167 13.56 -13.20 -5.02
CA SER A 167 14.65 -12.23 -4.81
C SER A 167 14.20 -11.24 -3.75
N GLY A 168 14.87 -11.24 -2.58
CA GLY A 168 14.51 -10.37 -1.45
C GLY A 168 13.84 -11.08 -0.26
N ALA A 169 14.45 -12.13 0.28
CA ALA A 169 13.79 -12.94 1.33
C ALA A 169 13.63 -12.29 2.71
N PHE A 170 14.47 -11.30 3.05
CA PHE A 170 14.56 -10.69 4.38
C PHE A 170 14.54 -11.71 5.54
N LYS A 171 13.46 -11.76 6.33
CA LYS A 171 13.25 -12.68 7.48
C LYS A 171 12.67 -14.04 7.06
N GLY A 172 12.36 -14.26 5.78
CA GLY A 172 11.83 -15.51 5.21
C GLY A 172 10.30 -15.62 5.23
N HIS A 173 9.56 -14.54 5.46
CA HIS A 173 8.09 -14.60 5.53
C HIS A 173 7.47 -14.98 4.17
N SER A 174 7.90 -14.34 3.10
CA SER A 174 7.51 -14.66 1.72
C SER A 174 7.93 -16.08 1.31
N THR A 175 9.11 -16.54 1.71
CA THR A 175 9.52 -17.95 1.56
C THR A 175 8.54 -18.90 2.26
N TRP A 176 8.08 -18.56 3.48
CA TRP A 176 7.04 -19.32 4.19
C TRP A 176 5.72 -19.33 3.43
N VAL A 177 5.27 -18.18 2.92
CA VAL A 177 4.04 -18.06 2.11
C VAL A 177 4.11 -18.97 0.89
N LEU A 178 5.21 -18.94 0.12
CA LEU A 178 5.44 -19.80 -1.03
C LEU A 178 5.41 -21.29 -0.65
N ARG A 179 6.03 -21.66 0.46
CA ARG A 179 6.00 -23.05 0.97
C ARG A 179 4.58 -23.48 1.36
N GLN A 180 3.78 -22.60 1.96
CA GLN A 180 2.37 -22.91 2.25
C GLN A 180 1.52 -23.04 0.99
N ALA A 181 1.81 -22.26 -0.06
CA ALA A 181 1.11 -22.37 -1.33
C ALA A 181 1.45 -23.70 -2.04
N MET A 182 2.73 -24.04 -2.11
CA MET A 182 3.20 -25.20 -2.87
C MET A 182 4.17 -26.06 -2.04
N PRO A 183 3.65 -26.92 -1.12
CA PRO A 183 4.45 -27.63 -0.12
C PRO A 183 5.62 -28.46 -0.67
N ASN A 184 5.48 -29.01 -1.87
CA ASN A 184 6.50 -29.89 -2.49
C ASN A 184 7.34 -29.19 -3.57
N THR A 185 7.02 -27.95 -3.94
CA THR A 185 7.72 -27.25 -5.03
C THR A 185 9.05 -26.70 -4.54
N ARG A 186 10.09 -26.80 -5.35
CA ARG A 186 11.42 -26.28 -5.00
C ARG A 186 11.39 -24.76 -4.95
N ILE A 187 12.17 -24.18 -4.04
CA ILE A 187 12.33 -22.73 -3.90
C ILE A 187 13.82 -22.40 -4.04
N ILE A 188 14.14 -21.38 -4.84
CA ILE A 188 15.46 -20.74 -4.85
C ILE A 188 15.29 -19.32 -4.34
N SER A 189 16.03 -18.96 -3.29
CA SER A 189 15.90 -17.66 -2.64
C SER A 189 17.23 -16.91 -2.72
N LEU A 190 17.19 -15.72 -3.32
CA LEU A 190 18.32 -14.82 -3.48
C LEU A 190 18.18 -13.73 -2.44
N THR A 191 19.14 -13.64 -1.53
CA THR A 191 19.11 -12.63 -0.46
C THR A 191 20.52 -12.31 0.03
N PRO A 192 20.93 -11.04 0.12
CA PRO A 192 22.25 -10.69 0.64
C PRO A 192 22.53 -11.28 2.03
N ARG A 193 21.49 -11.37 2.87
CA ARG A 193 21.58 -11.89 4.24
C ARG A 193 20.62 -13.07 4.43
N HIS A 194 21.19 -14.23 4.73
CA HIS A 194 20.42 -15.45 5.00
C HIS A 194 19.41 -15.26 6.16
N PRO A 195 18.15 -15.72 6.05
CA PRO A 195 17.10 -15.48 7.05
C PRO A 195 17.45 -15.98 8.46
N GLU A 196 18.23 -17.05 8.58
CA GLU A 196 18.74 -17.58 9.85
C GLU A 196 19.46 -16.51 10.70
N LYS A 197 20.09 -15.52 10.06
CA LYS A 197 20.80 -14.44 10.77
C LYS A 197 19.86 -13.52 11.56
N TYR A 198 18.54 -13.58 11.30
CA TYR A 198 17.53 -12.82 12.03
C TYR A 198 16.97 -13.58 13.24
N LEU A 199 17.14 -14.91 13.34
CA LEU A 199 16.67 -15.72 14.47
C LEU A 199 17.22 -15.24 15.82
N LYS A 200 18.41 -14.62 15.82
CA LYS A 200 19.03 -14.03 17.03
C LYS A 200 18.35 -12.72 17.49
N LYS A 201 17.63 -12.04 16.59
CA LYS A 201 17.00 -10.73 16.84
C LYS A 201 15.49 -10.83 17.00
N GLY A 202 14.89 -11.96 16.62
CA GLY A 202 13.46 -12.19 16.67
C GLY A 202 13.03 -13.32 15.74
N PRO A 203 11.71 -13.51 15.56
CA PRO A 203 11.18 -14.55 14.69
C PRO A 203 11.66 -14.37 13.25
N ALA A 204 12.11 -15.48 12.66
CA ALA A 204 12.44 -15.61 11.26
C ALA A 204 12.06 -17.03 10.80
N TYR A 205 11.98 -17.23 9.49
CA TYR A 205 11.67 -18.52 8.90
C TYR A 205 12.80 -18.94 7.96
N VAL A 206 13.19 -20.21 8.07
CA VAL A 206 14.16 -20.85 7.18
C VAL A 206 13.52 -22.14 6.69
N ASP A 207 13.21 -22.20 5.40
CA ASP A 207 12.76 -23.43 4.77
C ASP A 207 13.93 -24.39 4.53
N GLY A 208 13.83 -25.63 5.03
CA GLY A 208 14.88 -26.63 4.90
C GLY A 208 15.05 -27.22 3.50
N ASN A 209 14.07 -27.01 2.61
CA ASN A 209 14.09 -27.49 1.22
C ASN A 209 14.27 -26.33 0.21
N CYS A 210 14.68 -25.16 0.69
CA CYS A 210 14.97 -23.99 -0.10
C CYS A 210 16.47 -23.91 -0.39
N THR A 211 16.82 -23.60 -1.63
CA THR A 211 18.21 -23.30 -2.02
C THR A 211 18.45 -21.82 -1.84
N TYR A 212 19.26 -21.44 -0.85
CA TYR A 212 19.61 -20.04 -0.61
C TYR A 212 20.91 -19.67 -1.32
N LEU A 213 20.83 -18.66 -2.18
CA LEU A 213 21.99 -17.91 -2.68
C LEU A 213 22.15 -16.69 -1.77
N ALA A 214 22.90 -16.84 -0.67
CA ALA A 214 22.96 -15.85 0.40
C ALA A 214 24.33 -15.71 1.08
N GLY A 215 24.58 -14.56 1.70
CA GLY A 215 25.83 -14.28 2.39
C GLY A 215 27.02 -14.31 1.43
N LYS A 216 28.02 -15.17 1.72
CA LYS A 216 29.19 -15.34 0.85
C LYS A 216 28.86 -15.94 -0.52
N ASP A 217 27.75 -16.68 -0.61
CA ASP A 217 27.27 -17.35 -1.82
C ASP A 217 26.16 -16.54 -2.51
N PHE A 218 25.93 -15.30 -2.06
CA PHE A 218 24.97 -14.39 -2.70
C PHE A 218 25.45 -13.99 -4.09
N ILE A 219 24.52 -14.07 -5.04
CA ILE A 219 24.67 -13.59 -6.41
C ILE A 219 23.40 -12.82 -6.74
N ASP A 220 23.55 -11.61 -7.29
CA ASP A 220 22.39 -10.83 -7.75
C ASP A 220 21.62 -11.58 -8.85
N PHE A 221 20.30 -11.44 -8.89
CA PHE A 221 19.43 -12.10 -9.87
C PHE A 221 19.91 -11.93 -11.32
N GLY A 222 20.42 -10.74 -11.69
CA GLY A 222 20.92 -10.45 -13.03
C GLY A 222 22.24 -11.14 -13.39
N SER A 223 22.95 -11.66 -12.39
CA SER A 223 24.28 -12.27 -12.52
C SER A 223 24.27 -13.79 -12.37
N VAL A 224 23.11 -14.39 -12.07
CA VAL A 224 22.97 -15.84 -11.98
C VAL A 224 23.02 -16.47 -13.37
N ASP A 225 23.81 -17.55 -13.51
CA ASP A 225 23.73 -18.46 -14.64
C ASP A 225 22.45 -19.32 -14.52
N TRP A 226 21.34 -18.74 -14.98
CA TRP A 226 20.01 -19.36 -14.88
C TRP A 226 19.94 -20.69 -15.63
N GLU A 227 20.58 -20.80 -16.80
CA GLU A 227 20.56 -22.01 -17.60
C GLU A 227 21.19 -23.19 -16.83
N LYS A 228 22.37 -22.99 -16.24
CA LYS A 228 23.04 -23.99 -15.41
C LYS A 228 22.25 -24.30 -14.14
N LEU A 229 21.73 -23.28 -13.45
CA LEU A 229 21.02 -23.48 -12.20
C LEU A 229 19.68 -24.22 -12.41
N LEU A 230 18.90 -23.84 -13.42
CA LEU A 230 17.64 -24.49 -13.76
C LEU A 230 17.86 -25.97 -14.12
N ARG A 231 18.88 -26.28 -14.93
CA ARG A 231 19.27 -27.68 -15.22
C ARG A 231 19.61 -28.48 -13.97
N LYS A 232 20.37 -27.89 -13.03
CA LYS A 232 20.69 -28.53 -11.75
C LYS A 232 19.43 -28.89 -10.95
N HIS A 233 18.38 -28.09 -11.08
CA HIS A 233 17.08 -28.32 -10.44
C HIS A 233 16.09 -29.14 -11.30
N GLY A 234 16.53 -29.64 -12.47
CA GLY A 234 15.70 -30.44 -13.38
C GLY A 234 14.63 -29.64 -14.12
N ILE A 235 14.80 -28.33 -14.27
CA ILE A 235 13.88 -27.45 -15.01
C ILE A 235 14.41 -27.24 -16.43
N SER A 236 13.67 -27.74 -17.42
CA SER A 236 13.96 -27.56 -18.85
C SER A 236 13.19 -26.39 -19.47
N ASP A 237 12.09 -25.97 -18.86
CA ASP A 237 11.20 -24.94 -19.37
C ASP A 237 11.11 -23.77 -18.35
N PRO A 238 11.90 -22.69 -18.55
CA PRO A 238 11.87 -21.50 -17.70
C PRO A 238 10.49 -20.81 -17.69
N SER A 239 9.64 -21.06 -18.69
CA SER A 239 8.31 -20.45 -18.74
C SER A 239 7.36 -20.97 -17.67
N LYS A 240 7.67 -22.11 -17.04
CA LYS A 240 6.89 -22.70 -15.92
C LYS A 240 7.44 -22.33 -14.54
N VAL A 241 8.34 -21.36 -14.48
CA VAL A 241 8.93 -20.85 -13.24
C VAL A 241 8.20 -19.57 -12.86
N LEU A 242 7.85 -19.47 -11.58
CA LEU A 242 7.35 -18.23 -10.97
C LEU A 242 8.51 -17.49 -10.32
N VAL A 243 8.68 -16.21 -10.65
CA VAL A 243 9.68 -15.34 -10.04
C VAL A 243 8.98 -14.25 -9.23
N PHE A 244 9.33 -14.12 -7.96
CA PHE A 244 8.84 -13.10 -7.06
C PHE A 244 9.97 -12.13 -6.69
N PHE A 245 9.76 -10.83 -6.86
CA PHE A 245 10.70 -9.77 -6.56
C PHE A 245 10.19 -8.89 -5.42
N ASP A 246 10.98 -8.81 -4.35
CA ASP A 246 10.82 -7.96 -3.16
C ASP A 246 12.21 -7.43 -2.72
N ASP A 247 13.06 -7.12 -3.72
CA ASP A 247 14.48 -6.79 -3.52
C ASP A 247 14.79 -5.30 -3.63
N HIS A 248 13.76 -4.47 -3.78
CA HIS A 248 13.83 -3.01 -3.93
C HIS A 248 14.83 -2.56 -5.01
N GLN A 249 14.89 -3.32 -6.10
CA GLN A 249 15.56 -2.92 -7.34
C GLN A 249 14.51 -2.46 -8.36
N SER A 250 14.91 -1.61 -9.30
CA SER A 250 14.04 -1.16 -10.39
C SER A 250 13.35 -2.35 -11.07
N GLU A 251 12.03 -2.28 -11.16
CA GLU A 251 11.22 -3.33 -11.79
C GLU A 251 11.53 -3.41 -13.29
N LEU A 252 11.87 -2.29 -13.94
CA LEU A 252 12.34 -2.26 -15.34
C LEU A 252 13.59 -3.12 -15.53
N LYS A 253 14.55 -3.02 -14.60
CA LYS A 253 15.80 -3.78 -14.62
C LYS A 253 15.51 -5.27 -14.41
N ARG A 254 14.69 -5.62 -13.42
CA ARG A 254 14.29 -7.00 -13.14
C ARG A 254 13.47 -7.63 -14.27
N LEU A 255 12.56 -6.87 -14.89
CA LEU A 255 11.82 -7.28 -16.09
C LEU A 255 12.76 -7.64 -17.24
N LYS A 256 13.73 -6.77 -17.56
CA LYS A 256 14.72 -7.02 -18.62
C LYS A 256 15.57 -8.27 -18.34
N GLN A 257 16.01 -8.44 -17.09
CA GLN A 257 16.79 -9.60 -16.67
C GLN A 257 15.98 -10.90 -16.74
N ALA A 258 14.74 -10.87 -16.26
CA ALA A 258 13.85 -12.03 -16.29
C ALA A 258 13.47 -12.44 -17.71
N HIS A 259 13.17 -11.46 -18.58
CA HIS A 259 12.93 -11.69 -20.00
C HIS A 259 14.15 -12.32 -20.67
N LYS A 260 15.36 -11.79 -20.42
CA LYS A 260 16.60 -12.39 -20.96
C LYS A 260 16.81 -13.84 -20.50
N ALA A 261 16.42 -14.16 -19.27
CA ALA A 261 16.51 -15.51 -18.72
C ALA A 261 15.38 -16.45 -19.18
N GLY A 262 14.41 -15.96 -19.96
CA GLY A 262 13.29 -16.75 -20.49
C GLY A 262 12.14 -16.98 -19.51
N PHE A 263 12.14 -16.32 -18.34
CA PHE A 263 11.04 -16.40 -17.40
C PHE A 263 9.81 -15.66 -17.92
N ARG A 264 8.61 -16.18 -17.62
CA ARG A 264 7.35 -15.58 -18.08
C ARG A 264 6.43 -15.08 -16.97
N HIS A 265 6.46 -15.69 -15.80
CA HIS A 265 5.56 -15.36 -14.70
C HIS A 265 6.33 -14.60 -13.62
N LEU A 266 6.07 -13.30 -13.51
CA LEU A 266 6.74 -12.43 -12.54
C LEU A 266 5.72 -11.79 -11.61
N ILE A 267 6.06 -11.70 -10.33
CA ILE A 267 5.33 -10.93 -9.34
C ILE A 267 6.29 -9.88 -8.77
N PHE A 268 5.88 -8.62 -8.77
CA PHE A 268 6.59 -7.49 -8.18
C PHE A 268 5.84 -7.03 -6.93
N GLU A 269 6.54 -7.08 -5.79
CA GLU A 269 6.17 -6.37 -4.57
C GLU A 269 6.46 -4.87 -4.77
N ASP A 270 5.79 -4.02 -3.99
CA ASP A 270 6.04 -2.58 -3.95
C ASP A 270 5.96 -1.87 -5.31
N ASN A 271 4.91 -2.16 -6.08
CA ASN A 271 4.61 -1.54 -7.37
C ASN A 271 4.08 -0.10 -7.20
N TYR A 272 4.95 0.79 -6.74
CA TYR A 272 4.64 2.12 -6.23
C TYR A 272 3.86 3.00 -7.19
N ASP A 273 2.98 3.83 -6.63
CA ASP A 273 2.34 4.91 -7.37
C ASP A 273 3.35 6.03 -7.71
N THR A 274 3.04 6.77 -8.77
CA THR A 274 3.86 7.89 -9.25
C THR A 274 4.07 8.96 -8.17
N GLY A 275 5.32 9.42 -8.05
CA GLY A 275 5.75 10.35 -6.99
C GLY A 275 6.27 9.69 -5.71
N THR A 276 6.16 8.36 -5.55
CA THR A 276 6.57 7.65 -4.31
C THR A 276 7.54 6.50 -4.54
N GLY A 277 7.89 5.79 -3.46
CA GLY A 277 8.67 4.56 -3.54
C GLY A 277 10.17 4.76 -3.49
N ASP A 278 10.88 3.64 -3.38
CA ASP A 278 12.34 3.60 -3.31
C ASP A 278 13.02 2.98 -4.55
N HIS A 279 12.21 2.53 -5.51
CA HIS A 279 12.68 2.06 -6.80
C HIS A 279 11.63 2.35 -7.89
N TYR A 280 12.07 2.32 -9.14
CA TYR A 280 11.23 2.62 -10.30
C TYR A 280 10.36 1.41 -10.68
N SER A 281 9.06 1.52 -10.39
CA SER A 281 8.04 0.48 -10.52
C SER A 281 7.38 0.44 -11.91
N LEU A 282 6.74 -0.67 -12.26
CA LEU A 282 5.95 -0.81 -13.48
C LEU A 282 4.81 0.20 -13.53
N ARG A 283 4.15 0.44 -12.41
CA ARG A 283 3.07 1.41 -12.31
C ARG A 283 3.54 2.82 -12.64
N GLN A 284 4.71 3.23 -12.13
CA GLN A 284 5.34 4.49 -12.53
C GLN A 284 5.62 4.52 -14.03
N ILE A 285 6.26 3.48 -14.56
CA ILE A 285 6.61 3.40 -15.99
C ILE A 285 5.38 3.49 -16.90
N CYS A 286 4.28 2.89 -16.49
CA CYS A 286 3.04 2.82 -17.26
C CYS A 286 2.08 3.97 -16.99
N ASP A 287 2.37 4.82 -16.01
CA ASP A 287 1.62 6.05 -15.77
C ASP A 287 1.91 7.04 -16.89
N GLN A 288 0.96 7.16 -17.83
CA GLN A 288 1.12 7.95 -19.04
C GLN A 288 -0.18 8.68 -19.35
N SER A 289 -0.10 9.86 -19.97
CA SER A 289 -1.26 10.70 -20.30
C SER A 289 -2.28 10.06 -21.25
N HIS A 290 -1.87 9.02 -21.99
CA HIS A 290 -2.75 8.26 -22.89
C HIS A 290 -3.34 7.01 -22.23
N ILE A 291 -2.93 6.69 -21.01
CA ILE A 291 -3.46 5.60 -20.19
C ILE A 291 -4.58 6.19 -19.34
N ARG A 292 -5.72 5.51 -19.29
CA ARG A 292 -6.87 5.95 -18.50
C ARG A 292 -6.45 5.99 -17.02
N GLY A 293 -6.62 7.14 -16.38
CA GLY A 293 -6.23 7.34 -14.98
C GLY A 293 -4.73 7.56 -14.76
N GLY A 294 -3.96 7.69 -15.84
CA GLY A 294 -2.56 8.10 -15.81
C GLY A 294 -2.33 9.48 -16.42
N GLY A 295 -1.09 9.96 -16.28
CA GLY A 295 -0.69 11.33 -16.58
C GLY A 295 -1.15 12.32 -15.53
N HIS A 296 -0.28 13.27 -15.20
CA HIS A 296 -0.51 14.23 -14.13
C HIS A 296 -0.27 15.67 -14.58
N SER A 297 -0.98 16.59 -13.91
CA SER A 297 -0.86 18.03 -14.11
C SER A 297 -0.13 18.64 -12.92
N CYS A 298 0.96 19.38 -13.16
CA CYS A 298 1.69 20.12 -12.12
C CYS A 298 1.13 21.53 -11.83
N PHE A 299 -0.11 21.82 -12.24
CA PHE A 299 -0.80 23.05 -11.88
C PHE A 299 -1.43 22.97 -10.48
N TRP A 300 -1.03 23.90 -9.62
CA TRP A 300 -1.40 24.01 -8.21
C TRP A 300 -2.90 24.29 -7.98
N ASP A 301 -3.55 24.91 -8.95
CA ASP A 301 -4.97 25.26 -8.94
C ASP A 301 -5.86 24.27 -9.71
N SER A 302 -5.30 23.13 -10.12
CA SER A 302 -6.05 22.06 -10.80
C SER A 302 -6.98 21.29 -9.87
N ASP A 303 -8.01 20.66 -10.44
CA ASP A 303 -8.86 19.74 -9.70
C ASP A 303 -8.10 18.55 -9.12
N GLU A 304 -7.08 18.05 -9.82
CA GLU A 304 -6.20 17.01 -9.31
C GLU A 304 -5.45 17.46 -8.06
N ALA A 305 -4.84 18.65 -8.08
CA ALA A 305 -4.14 19.21 -6.92
C ALA A 305 -5.08 19.37 -5.72
N ARG A 306 -6.28 19.94 -5.94
CA ARG A 306 -7.30 20.07 -4.88
C ARG A 306 -7.70 18.72 -4.29
N LEU A 307 -7.97 17.72 -5.13
CA LEU A 307 -8.34 16.38 -4.67
C LEU A 307 -7.20 15.74 -3.88
N ARG A 308 -5.97 15.74 -4.40
CA ARG A 308 -4.79 15.17 -3.72
C ARG A 308 -4.53 15.80 -2.36
N SER A 309 -4.64 17.13 -2.25
CA SER A 309 -4.47 17.83 -0.98
C SER A 309 -5.52 17.43 0.07
N GLU A 310 -6.77 17.20 -0.33
CA GLU A 310 -7.78 16.64 0.58
C GLU A 310 -7.46 15.20 0.96
N ARG A 311 -7.03 14.35 0.02
CA ARG A 311 -6.69 12.94 0.26
C ARG A 311 -5.50 12.79 1.22
N MET A 312 -4.47 13.63 1.10
CA MET A 312 -3.27 13.59 1.96
C MET A 312 -3.59 13.75 3.45
N LYS A 313 -4.70 14.42 3.80
CA LYS A 313 -5.15 14.57 5.19
C LYS A 313 -5.59 13.25 5.83
N PHE A 314 -5.99 12.26 5.02
CA PHE A 314 -6.58 11.01 5.49
C PHE A 314 -5.73 9.77 5.19
N TRP A 315 -4.93 9.80 4.12
CA TRP A 315 -4.23 8.63 3.59
C TRP A 315 -2.71 8.81 3.63
N GLY A 316 -2.01 7.93 4.34
CA GLY A 316 -0.57 8.07 4.63
C GLY A 316 0.37 7.90 3.45
N LYS A 317 -0.12 7.44 2.29
CA LYS A 317 0.62 7.37 1.02
C LYS A 317 -0.05 8.17 -0.11
N ALA A 318 -1.08 8.97 0.20
CA ALA A 318 -1.54 9.96 -0.75
C ALA A 318 -0.43 11.00 -0.93
N VAL A 319 -0.26 11.43 -2.18
CA VAL A 319 0.81 12.34 -2.61
C VAL A 319 0.17 13.64 -3.03
N ASP A 320 0.54 14.72 -2.38
CA ASP A 320 0.14 16.07 -2.79
C ASP A 320 0.94 16.54 -4.01
N ILE A 321 0.48 17.60 -4.66
CA ILE A 321 1.09 18.08 -5.91
C ILE A 321 2.56 18.49 -5.72
N ASP A 322 2.90 19.05 -4.56
CA ASP A 322 4.25 19.48 -4.18
C ASP A 322 5.23 18.30 -4.06
N GLU A 323 4.71 17.13 -3.69
CA GLU A 323 5.48 15.89 -3.57
C GLU A 323 5.57 15.15 -4.91
N LEU A 324 4.50 15.21 -5.71
CA LEU A 324 4.41 14.58 -7.02
C LEU A 324 5.33 15.27 -8.04
N CYS A 325 5.32 16.60 -8.08
CA CYS A 325 5.93 17.37 -9.16
C CYS A 325 7.37 17.82 -8.86
N GLY A 326 8.25 17.54 -9.82
CA GLY A 326 9.65 17.96 -9.84
C GLY A 326 9.87 19.27 -10.58
N LYS A 327 11.15 19.53 -10.88
CA LYS A 327 11.54 20.63 -11.76
C LYS A 327 11.00 20.38 -13.17
N ASP A 328 10.66 21.45 -13.90
CA ASP A 328 10.19 21.39 -15.28
C ASP A 328 8.94 20.51 -15.44
N ASP A 329 8.03 20.56 -14.45
CA ASP A 329 6.79 19.80 -14.36
C ASP A 329 6.98 18.27 -14.43
N ALA A 330 8.13 17.79 -13.96
CA ALA A 330 8.45 16.37 -13.97
C ALA A 330 7.67 15.60 -12.90
N TRP A 331 6.48 15.12 -13.25
CA TRP A 331 5.66 14.26 -12.39
C TRP A 331 6.03 12.78 -12.48
N TRP A 332 6.72 12.34 -13.54
CA TRP A 332 7.02 10.93 -13.78
C TRP A 332 8.08 10.35 -12.84
N GLY A 333 8.05 9.02 -12.64
CA GLY A 333 8.91 8.36 -11.67
C GLY A 333 8.73 8.95 -10.28
N VAL A 334 9.81 9.39 -9.66
CA VAL A 334 9.75 10.29 -8.50
C VAL A 334 10.36 11.63 -8.87
N ARG A 335 9.50 12.59 -9.22
CA ARG A 335 9.91 13.97 -9.55
C ARG A 335 10.91 14.06 -10.70
N GLY A 336 10.80 13.16 -11.68
CA GLY A 336 11.71 13.04 -12.81
C GLY A 336 12.92 12.11 -12.59
N TYR A 337 12.96 11.36 -11.48
CA TYR A 337 14.05 10.43 -11.19
C TYR A 337 13.59 8.97 -11.22
N MET A 338 14.43 8.13 -11.83
CA MET A 338 14.40 6.68 -11.73
C MET A 338 15.21 6.25 -10.50
N ARG A 339 14.51 5.82 -9.46
CA ARG A 339 15.14 5.29 -8.24
C ARG A 339 15.52 3.82 -8.42
N ASP A 340 16.61 3.40 -7.80
CA ASP A 340 17.05 2.00 -7.72
C ASP A 340 17.78 1.76 -6.40
N ASN A 341 17.90 0.48 -6.02
CA ASN A 341 18.70 0.02 -4.89
C ASN A 341 18.33 0.70 -3.57
N PHE A 342 17.09 0.53 -3.10
CA PHE A 342 16.59 1.16 -1.87
C PHE A 342 16.77 2.69 -1.87
N ASN A 343 16.51 3.35 -3.00
CA ASN A 343 16.68 4.80 -3.20
C ASN A 343 18.12 5.30 -2.99
N HIS A 344 19.12 4.40 -3.02
CA HIS A 344 20.53 4.77 -2.96
C HIS A 344 21.10 5.15 -4.33
N SER A 345 20.38 4.88 -5.42
CA SER A 345 20.72 5.32 -6.77
C SER A 345 19.54 6.07 -7.38
N ASN A 346 19.76 7.32 -7.81
CA ASN A 346 18.72 8.20 -8.33
C ASN A 346 19.19 8.81 -9.65
N GLU A 347 18.75 8.23 -10.76
CA GLU A 347 19.09 8.70 -12.10
C GLU A 347 18.02 9.64 -12.63
N ALA A 348 18.41 10.83 -13.07
CA ALA A 348 17.48 11.76 -13.70
C ALA A 348 17.06 11.22 -15.07
N ILE A 349 15.75 11.14 -15.33
CA ILE A 349 15.20 10.62 -16.57
C ILE A 349 14.37 11.70 -17.27
N SER A 350 14.57 11.85 -18.57
CA SER A 350 13.74 12.76 -19.38
C SER A 350 12.34 12.16 -19.60
N HIS A 351 11.33 13.00 -19.83
CA HIS A 351 9.99 12.52 -20.20
C HIS A 351 10.02 11.60 -21.45
N LYS A 352 10.90 11.91 -22.42
CA LYS A 352 11.06 11.10 -23.63
C LYS A 352 11.57 9.69 -23.30
N GLU A 353 12.56 9.60 -22.41
CA GLU A 353 13.12 8.32 -21.97
C GLU A 353 12.10 7.53 -21.12
N HIS A 354 11.41 8.21 -20.21
CA HIS A 354 10.30 7.65 -19.44
C HIS A 354 9.23 7.02 -20.36
N PHE A 355 8.81 7.75 -21.39
CA PHE A 355 7.87 7.26 -22.40
C PHE A 355 8.44 6.07 -23.20
N GLN A 356 9.73 6.08 -23.56
CA GLN A 356 10.38 4.96 -24.23
C GLN A 356 10.43 3.71 -23.35
N ASN A 357 10.69 3.87 -22.05
CA ASN A 357 10.63 2.78 -21.08
C ASN A 357 9.22 2.18 -21.01
N SER A 358 8.18 3.03 -21.03
CA SER A 358 6.78 2.59 -21.11
C SER A 358 6.52 1.72 -22.34
N ARG A 359 6.94 2.18 -23.53
CA ARG A 359 6.79 1.41 -24.77
C ARG A 359 7.54 0.08 -24.77
N LEU A 360 8.73 0.04 -24.17
CA LEU A 360 9.45 -1.21 -23.97
C LEU A 360 8.64 -2.19 -23.13
N VAL A 361 8.13 -1.74 -21.98
CA VAL A 361 7.32 -2.57 -21.07
C VAL A 361 6.08 -3.10 -21.77
N GLU A 362 5.29 -2.24 -22.41
CA GLU A 362 4.12 -2.65 -23.20
C GLU A 362 4.49 -3.64 -24.33
N SER A 363 5.68 -3.49 -24.92
CA SER A 363 6.17 -4.38 -25.98
C SER A 363 6.59 -5.78 -25.51
N VAL A 364 6.59 -6.06 -24.20
CA VAL A 364 6.90 -7.40 -23.65
C VAL A 364 5.78 -7.96 -22.77
N LEU A 365 4.80 -7.15 -22.35
CA LEU A 365 3.71 -7.59 -21.49
C LEU A 365 2.60 -8.32 -22.26
N ASP A 366 2.42 -9.60 -21.98
CA ASP A 366 1.25 -10.38 -22.42
C ASP A 366 0.04 -10.13 -21.50
N LEU A 367 0.28 -9.89 -20.21
CA LEU A 367 -0.74 -9.65 -19.18
C LEU A 367 -0.16 -8.80 -18.05
N TYR A 368 -0.96 -7.86 -17.54
CA TYR A 368 -0.69 -7.07 -16.33
C TYR A 368 -1.89 -7.13 -15.40
N TRP A 369 -1.67 -7.39 -14.13
CA TRP A 369 -2.71 -7.42 -13.11
C TRP A 369 -2.17 -6.95 -11.76
N GLU A 370 -2.83 -5.98 -11.15
CA GLU A 370 -2.56 -5.58 -9.76
C GLU A 370 -3.49 -6.34 -8.82
N LEU A 371 -2.92 -6.84 -7.73
CA LEU A 371 -3.68 -7.42 -6.63
C LEU A 371 -4.53 -6.33 -5.97
N PRO A 372 -5.86 -6.45 -5.94
CA PRO A 372 -6.69 -5.49 -5.22
C PRO A 372 -6.47 -5.59 -3.70
N PRO A 373 -6.73 -4.51 -2.94
CA PRO A 373 -6.79 -4.62 -1.49
C PRO A 373 -7.78 -5.71 -1.08
N VAL A 374 -7.46 -6.50 -0.06
CA VAL A 374 -8.33 -7.62 0.34
C VAL A 374 -9.69 -7.12 0.81
N ALA A 375 -9.71 -6.00 1.53
CA ALA A 375 -10.92 -5.40 2.02
C ALA A 375 -10.77 -3.88 2.13
N GLY A 376 -11.88 -3.17 2.00
CA GLY A 376 -11.88 -1.71 2.06
C GLY A 376 -11.47 -1.15 3.44
N PRO A 377 -11.06 0.13 3.51
CA PRO A 377 -10.64 0.79 4.75
C PRO A 377 -11.70 0.80 5.85
N SER A 378 -13.01 0.79 5.53
CA SER A 378 -14.07 0.74 6.53
C SER A 378 -14.07 -0.57 7.33
N LEU A 379 -13.47 -1.63 6.77
CA LEU A 379 -13.39 -2.96 7.37
C LEU A 379 -12.02 -3.21 8.03
N THR A 380 -10.95 -2.72 7.41
CA THR A 380 -9.57 -3.01 7.81
C THR A 380 -8.94 -1.92 8.67
N HIS A 381 -9.53 -0.72 8.70
CA HIS A 381 -9.01 0.48 9.35
C HIS A 381 -7.61 0.89 8.88
N GLN A 382 -7.15 0.38 7.75
CA GLN A 382 -5.87 0.78 7.20
C GLN A 382 -6.00 2.16 6.54
N THR A 383 -5.04 3.03 6.80
CA THR A 383 -4.94 4.36 6.19
C THR A 383 -3.69 4.48 5.32
N ARG A 384 -2.93 3.40 5.15
CA ARG A 384 -1.63 3.44 4.49
C ARG A 384 -1.72 3.81 3.03
N TYR A 385 -2.63 3.24 2.25
CA TYR A 385 -2.74 3.54 0.82
C TYR A 385 -3.84 4.57 0.55
N ASP A 386 -3.82 5.15 -0.65
CA ASP A 386 -4.88 6.02 -1.14
C ASP A 386 -5.89 5.23 -2.00
N PRO A 387 -7.13 4.96 -1.51
CA PRO A 387 -8.18 4.33 -2.31
C PRO A 387 -8.37 4.94 -3.70
N ALA A 388 -8.27 6.27 -3.85
CA ALA A 388 -8.45 6.97 -5.13
C ALA A 388 -7.50 6.52 -6.23
N ARG A 389 -6.40 5.86 -5.84
CA ARG A 389 -5.35 5.31 -6.70
C ARG A 389 -5.31 3.78 -6.63
N ALA A 390 -6.31 3.10 -6.10
CA ALA A 390 -6.38 1.63 -6.05
C ALA A 390 -7.62 1.10 -6.77
N SER A 391 -7.55 -0.15 -7.22
CA SER A 391 -8.72 -0.89 -7.69
C SER A 391 -9.69 -1.16 -6.53
N ASP A 392 -10.95 -1.43 -6.85
CA ASP A 392 -11.94 -1.83 -5.85
C ASP A 392 -11.48 -3.08 -5.08
N PRO A 393 -11.67 -3.12 -3.75
CA PRO A 393 -11.19 -4.21 -2.92
C PRO A 393 -11.99 -5.50 -3.16
N ILE A 394 -11.40 -6.66 -2.82
CA ILE A 394 -12.06 -7.97 -2.95
C ILE A 394 -13.34 -8.02 -2.10
N ILE A 395 -13.29 -7.44 -0.90
CA ILE A 395 -14.43 -7.23 -0.02
C ILE A 395 -14.66 -5.72 0.13
N GLU A 396 -15.71 -5.23 -0.55
CA GLU A 396 -16.15 -3.85 -0.52
C GLU A 396 -16.45 -3.34 0.91
N ASP A 397 -16.35 -2.02 1.08
CA ASP A 397 -16.71 -1.35 2.32
C ASP A 397 -18.15 -1.67 2.75
N GLY A 398 -18.38 -1.68 4.07
CA GLY A 398 -19.68 -2.01 4.66
C GLY A 398 -20.07 -3.49 4.64
N ARG A 399 -19.31 -4.38 3.97
CA ARG A 399 -19.58 -5.83 3.92
C ARG A 399 -19.11 -6.59 5.16
N HIS A 400 -19.44 -6.08 6.36
CA HIS A 400 -18.99 -6.61 7.66
C HIS A 400 -19.31 -8.11 7.85
N GLY A 401 -20.50 -8.56 7.44
CA GLY A 401 -20.88 -9.97 7.57
C GLY A 401 -20.01 -10.91 6.74
N LEU A 402 -19.61 -10.50 5.54
CA LEU A 402 -18.69 -11.27 4.69
C LEU A 402 -17.28 -11.30 5.29
N PHE A 403 -16.80 -10.14 5.72
CA PHE A 403 -15.49 -9.99 6.39
C PHE A 403 -15.37 -10.86 7.64
N GLN A 404 -16.41 -10.93 8.46
CA GLN A 404 -16.49 -11.80 9.64
C GLN A 404 -16.57 -13.28 9.28
N ARG A 405 -17.39 -13.64 8.28
CA ARG A 405 -17.59 -15.04 7.86
C ARG A 405 -16.30 -15.66 7.34
N ILE A 406 -15.53 -14.93 6.54
CA ILE A 406 -14.22 -15.36 6.02
C ILE A 406 -13.17 -15.45 7.16
N GLY A 407 -13.42 -14.79 8.29
CA GLY A 407 -12.55 -14.83 9.46
C GLY A 407 -11.49 -13.72 9.49
N LEU A 408 -11.53 -12.76 8.56
CA LEU A 408 -10.61 -11.62 8.53
C LEU A 408 -10.73 -10.74 9.78
N SER A 409 -11.92 -10.65 10.37
CA SER A 409 -12.15 -9.92 11.62
C SER A 409 -11.45 -10.53 12.85
N ARG A 410 -10.90 -11.75 12.72
CA ARG A 410 -10.13 -12.41 13.79
C ARG A 410 -8.64 -12.08 13.70
N LEU A 411 -8.21 -11.43 12.62
CA LEU A 411 -6.84 -10.98 12.45
C LEU A 411 -6.68 -9.61 13.12
N ASP A 412 -5.49 -9.38 13.67
CA ASP A 412 -5.15 -8.08 14.24
C ASP A 412 -5.14 -7.00 13.15
N ALA A 413 -5.77 -5.84 13.40
CA ALA A 413 -5.91 -4.79 12.39
C ALA A 413 -4.58 -4.32 11.80
N SER A 414 -3.47 -4.41 12.56
CA SER A 414 -2.15 -4.03 12.07
C SER A 414 -1.68 -4.89 10.88
N VAL A 415 -2.21 -6.09 10.68
CA VAL A 415 -1.81 -6.93 9.53
C VAL A 415 -2.30 -6.38 8.19
N PHE A 416 -3.31 -5.52 8.18
CA PHE A 416 -3.81 -4.86 6.97
C PHE A 416 -3.10 -3.53 6.70
N ASN A 417 -2.40 -2.96 7.69
CA ASN A 417 -1.73 -1.66 7.56
C ASN A 417 -0.38 -1.75 6.80
N GLY A 418 -0.43 -2.28 5.58
CA GLY A 418 0.76 -2.63 4.79
C GLY A 418 0.56 -2.60 3.28
N TYR A 419 -0.65 -2.34 2.78
CA TYR A 419 -0.90 -2.36 1.34
C TYR A 419 -0.11 -1.26 0.62
N THR A 420 0.78 -1.70 -0.26
CA THR A 420 1.23 -1.00 -1.47
C THR A 420 0.58 -1.76 -2.64
N GLN A 421 0.73 -1.37 -3.90
CA GLN A 421 0.30 -2.23 -4.98
C GLN A 421 1.30 -3.38 -5.18
N MET A 422 0.77 -4.57 -5.51
CA MET A 422 1.56 -5.73 -5.94
C MET A 422 1.09 -6.10 -7.34
N ALA A 423 2.01 -6.28 -8.28
CA ALA A 423 1.70 -6.58 -9.67
C ALA A 423 2.14 -7.99 -10.04
N TYR A 424 1.25 -8.73 -10.69
CA TYR A 424 1.59 -9.89 -11.48
C TYR A 424 1.62 -9.53 -12.95
N VAL A 425 2.69 -9.97 -13.60
CA VAL A 425 2.84 -9.83 -15.04
C VAL A 425 3.16 -11.17 -15.68
N GLN A 426 2.53 -11.40 -16.82
CA GLN A 426 2.98 -12.40 -17.77
C GLN A 426 3.70 -11.69 -18.90
N ILE A 427 4.95 -12.08 -19.15
CA ILE A 427 5.75 -11.52 -20.24
C ILE A 427 5.85 -12.51 -21.38
N SER A 428 6.00 -11.98 -22.59
CA SER A 428 6.24 -12.78 -23.77
C SER A 428 7.49 -13.63 -23.57
N GLY A 429 7.44 -14.86 -24.06
CA GLY A 429 8.68 -15.62 -24.20
C GLY A 429 9.64 -14.85 -25.10
N THR A 430 10.93 -14.98 -24.83
CA THR A 430 11.93 -14.61 -25.82
C THR A 430 11.56 -15.30 -27.12
N MET A 431 11.46 -14.55 -28.23
CA MET A 431 11.66 -15.17 -29.53
C MET A 431 13.09 -15.69 -29.49
N LEU A 432 13.27 -16.91 -28.99
CA LEU A 432 14.35 -17.75 -29.47
C LEU A 432 14.19 -17.69 -30.98
N ARG A 433 15.15 -17.04 -31.65
CA ARG A 433 15.33 -17.27 -33.07
C ARG A 433 15.22 -18.78 -33.23
N ARG A 434 14.26 -19.21 -34.06
CA ARG A 434 14.40 -20.52 -34.68
C ARG A 434 15.77 -20.47 -35.35
N GLU A 435 16.76 -21.10 -34.74
CA GLU A 435 17.87 -21.66 -35.48
C GLU A 435 17.25 -22.83 -36.25
N ASP A 436 16.60 -22.49 -37.36
CA ASP A 436 16.39 -23.39 -38.49
C ASP A 436 17.37 -22.90 -39.56
N ASP A 437 18.59 -23.44 -39.53
CA ASP A 437 19.32 -24.05 -40.66
C ASP A 437 20.75 -24.46 -40.25
#